data_AF-A0A1F2QPU0-F1
#
_entry.id   AF-A0A1F2QPU0-F1
#
_cell.length_a   1.000
_cell.length_b   1.000
_cell.length_c   1.000
_cell.angle_alpha   90.00
_cell.angle_beta   90.00
_cell.angle_gamma   90.00
#
_symmetry.space_group_name_H-M   'P 1'
#
loop_
_entity.id
_entity.type
_entity.pdbx_description
1 polymer ?
#
loop_
_entity_poly.entity_id
_entity_poly.type
_entity_poly.pdbx_seq_one_letter_code
_entity_poly.pdbx_strand_id
1 'polypeptide(L)'
;MKIGPPRGQFAFPARNNQPPRIDCWGQADAALAKLGRLQARLAWLDERRAAAVARAQAAAVEAGRDCAARQRRLEAALERFCRKHQPELARVNGHSRRSRRLLFGRVGYRRSQPVVVRSEAAALRALAHWRAGQRFLRLRTELDRDALGRFLRHGAEATGESAFVARRLGRAGIRLDTRDLWFYELDPRALARWAG
;
A
#
# COMPACT_ATOMS: atom_id res chain seq x y z
N MET A 1 -5.89 25.93 -41.64
CA MET A 1 -6.19 26.80 -40.49
C MET A 1 -6.09 25.97 -39.21
N LYS A 2 -5.09 26.22 -38.36
CA LYS A 2 -4.91 25.54 -37.06
C LYS A 2 -5.06 26.59 -35.97
N ILE A 3 -6.21 26.60 -35.28
CA ILE A 3 -6.42 27.42 -34.09
C ILE A 3 -6.07 26.54 -32.89
N GLY A 4 -4.84 26.67 -32.40
CA GLY A 4 -4.46 26.12 -31.10
C GLY A 4 -4.91 27.08 -30.00
N PRO A 5 -5.36 26.60 -28.82
CA PRO A 5 -5.77 27.48 -27.73
C PRO A 5 -4.57 28.26 -27.19
N PRO A 6 -4.76 29.49 -26.71
CA PRO A 6 -3.68 30.28 -26.16
C PRO A 6 -3.15 29.60 -24.89
N ARG A 7 -1.83 29.39 -24.85
CA ARG A 7 -1.10 28.93 -23.66
C ARG A 7 -1.15 30.04 -22.61
N GLY A 8 -2.24 30.09 -21.85
CA GLY A 8 -2.32 30.83 -20.61
C GLY A 8 -1.27 30.26 -19.66
N GLN A 9 -0.20 31.03 -19.46
CA GLN A 9 0.82 30.77 -18.45
C GLN A 9 0.12 30.78 -17.09
N PHE A 10 -0.10 29.62 -16.49
CA PHE A 10 -0.25 29.52 -15.04
C PHE A 10 1.11 29.84 -14.42
N ALA A 11 1.46 31.12 -14.40
CA ALA A 11 2.59 31.62 -13.64
C ALA A 11 2.19 31.51 -12.16
N PHE A 12 2.54 30.39 -11.54
CA PHE A 12 2.57 30.31 -10.09
C PHE A 12 3.56 31.37 -9.61
N PRO A 13 3.18 32.31 -8.73
CA PRO A 13 4.11 33.33 -8.27
C PRO A 13 5.34 32.63 -7.67
N ALA A 14 6.53 33.08 -8.05
CA ALA A 14 7.78 32.62 -7.49
C ALA A 14 7.72 32.85 -5.97
N ARG A 15 7.50 31.78 -5.20
CA ARG A 15 7.56 31.85 -3.75
C ARG A 15 9.03 32.06 -3.39
N ASN A 16 9.30 33.09 -2.61
CA ASN A 16 10.60 33.22 -1.97
C ASN A 16 10.82 31.97 -1.10
N ASN A 17 11.73 31.09 -1.53
CA ASN A 17 11.96 29.78 -0.93
C ASN A 17 13.06 29.79 0.14
N GLN A 18 13.57 30.97 0.52
CA GLN A 18 14.56 31.06 1.59
C GLN A 18 13.87 30.90 2.96
N PRO A 19 14.47 30.12 3.89
CA PRO A 19 13.93 29.99 5.23
C PRO A 19 13.99 31.36 5.95
N PRO A 20 12.94 31.74 6.69
CA PRO A 20 12.98 32.95 7.48
C PRO A 20 14.05 32.83 8.56
N ARG A 21 14.79 33.92 8.78
CA ARG A 21 15.75 34.02 9.88
C ARG A 21 15.00 34.14 11.21
N ILE A 22 15.44 33.40 12.23
CA ILE A 22 14.89 33.41 13.59
C ILE A 22 16.03 33.83 14.52
N ASP A 23 15.94 35.02 15.08
CA ASP A 23 17.00 35.65 15.87
C ASP A 23 16.70 35.66 17.39
N CYS A 24 15.47 35.32 17.81
CA CYS A 24 15.12 35.27 19.23
C CYS A 24 14.05 34.22 19.57
N TRP A 25 13.92 33.89 20.86
CA TRP A 25 12.95 32.89 21.36
C TRP A 25 11.50 33.24 21.07
N GLY A 26 11.12 34.52 21.11
CA GLY A 26 9.76 34.94 20.75
C GLY A 26 9.42 34.68 19.28
N GLN A 27 10.40 34.83 18.38
CA GLN A 27 10.23 34.46 16.97
C GLN A 27 10.16 32.94 16.76
N ALA A 28 10.92 32.18 17.54
CA ALA A 28 10.85 30.71 17.52
C ALA A 28 9.47 30.21 17.97
N ASP A 29 8.92 30.76 19.05
CA ASP A 29 7.57 30.42 19.54
C ASP A 29 6.48 30.78 18.53
N ALA A 30 6.56 31.98 17.92
CA ALA A 30 5.67 32.39 16.84
C ALA A 30 5.77 31.45 15.62
N ALA A 31 6.98 30.96 15.30
CA ALA A 31 7.19 29.99 14.23
C ALA A 31 6.55 28.63 14.56
N LEU A 32 6.66 28.14 15.80
CA LEU A 32 5.98 26.92 16.26
C LEU A 32 4.46 27.06 16.18
N ALA A 33 3.90 28.18 16.62
CA ALA A 33 2.47 28.45 16.51
C ALA A 33 1.99 28.49 15.04
N LYS A 34 2.82 29.04 14.14
CA LYS A 34 2.53 29.04 12.69
C LYS A 34 2.62 27.64 12.09
N LEU A 35 3.62 26.84 12.49
CA LEU A 35 3.74 25.44 12.08
C LEU A 35 2.50 24.63 12.50
N GLY A 36 2.03 24.78 13.73
CA GLY A 36 0.82 24.10 14.19
C GLY A 36 -0.43 24.46 13.38
N ARG A 37 -0.62 25.75 13.07
CA ARG A 37 -1.72 26.21 12.19
C ARG A 37 -1.61 25.64 10.78
N LEU A 38 -0.40 25.57 10.23
CA LEU A 38 -0.17 24.98 8.91
C LEU A 38 -0.44 23.48 8.92
N GLN A 39 0.01 22.74 9.95
CA GLN A 39 -0.27 21.31 10.09
C GLN A 39 -1.78 21.03 10.19
N ALA A 40 -2.51 21.80 11.02
CA ALA A 40 -3.97 21.69 11.12
C ALA A 40 -4.65 22.01 9.78
N ARG A 41 -4.18 23.03 9.06
CA ARG A 41 -4.71 23.38 7.74
C ARG A 41 -4.46 22.29 6.70
N LEU A 42 -3.28 21.67 6.70
CA LEU A 42 -2.93 20.57 5.82
C LEU A 42 -3.80 19.34 6.12
N ALA A 43 -3.96 18.99 7.41
CA ALA A 43 -4.83 17.89 7.83
C ALA A 43 -6.28 18.10 7.34
N TRP A 44 -6.84 19.30 7.53
CA TRP A 44 -8.17 19.63 7.02
C TRP A 44 -8.28 19.55 5.49
N LEU A 45 -7.24 19.98 4.76
CA LEU A 45 -7.21 19.85 3.29
C LEU A 45 -7.15 18.38 2.86
N ASP A 46 -6.40 17.55 3.59
CA ASP A 46 -6.30 16.12 3.36
C ASP A 46 -7.63 15.39 3.62
N GLU A 47 -8.33 15.73 4.71
CA GLU A 47 -9.66 15.23 5.00
C GLU A 47 -10.67 15.59 3.89
N ARG A 48 -10.65 16.85 3.43
CA ARG A 48 -11.50 17.29 2.32
C ARG A 48 -11.20 16.55 1.03
N ARG A 49 -9.92 16.31 0.75
CA ARG A 49 -9.48 15.52 -0.41
C ARG A 49 -9.98 14.08 -0.29
N ALA A 50 -9.78 13.43 0.85
CA ALA A 50 -10.28 12.08 1.11
C ALA A 50 -11.82 12.01 0.92
N ALA A 51 -12.57 12.96 1.46
CA ALA A 51 -14.02 13.02 1.30
C ALA A 51 -14.46 13.26 -0.15
N ALA A 52 -13.71 14.06 -0.93
CA ALA A 52 -13.99 14.25 -2.35
C ALA A 52 -13.73 12.97 -3.16
N VAL A 53 -12.61 12.28 -2.90
CA VAL A 53 -12.27 11.00 -3.51
C VAL A 53 -13.34 9.94 -3.20
N ALA A 54 -13.73 9.83 -1.93
CA ALA A 54 -14.77 8.87 -1.51
C ALA A 54 -16.11 9.13 -2.21
N ARG A 55 -16.53 10.40 -2.32
CA ARG A 55 -17.76 10.75 -3.06
C ARG A 55 -17.67 10.43 -4.55
N ALA A 56 -16.54 10.74 -5.18
CA ALA A 56 -16.33 10.42 -6.59
C ALA A 56 -16.34 8.90 -6.85
N GLN A 57 -15.71 8.12 -5.96
CA GLN A 57 -15.75 6.66 -6.01
C GLN A 57 -17.17 6.11 -5.84
N ALA A 58 -17.92 6.62 -4.86
CA ALA A 58 -19.30 6.21 -4.63
C ALA A 58 -20.20 6.53 -5.84
N ALA A 59 -20.08 7.73 -6.41
CA ALA A 59 -20.84 8.13 -7.60
C ALA A 59 -20.49 7.26 -8.83
N ALA A 60 -19.20 6.94 -9.03
CA ALA A 60 -18.78 6.06 -10.11
C ALA A 60 -19.31 4.62 -9.94
N VAL A 61 -19.30 4.10 -8.70
CA VAL A 61 -19.89 2.80 -8.38
C VAL A 61 -21.39 2.81 -8.65
N GLU A 62 -22.11 3.85 -8.22
CA GLU A 62 -23.55 4.01 -8.46
C GLU A 62 -23.87 4.02 -9.95
N ALA A 63 -23.21 4.90 -10.71
CA ALA A 63 -23.40 5.02 -12.16
C ALA A 63 -23.10 3.71 -12.90
N GLY A 64 -22.16 2.91 -12.37
CA GLY A 64 -21.81 1.60 -12.91
C GLY A 64 -22.75 0.45 -12.53
N ARG A 65 -23.69 0.63 -11.59
CA ARG A 65 -24.51 -0.48 -11.04
C ARG A 65 -25.34 -1.17 -12.11
N ASP A 66 -26.05 -0.39 -12.93
CA ASP A 66 -26.92 -0.94 -13.97
C ASP A 66 -26.11 -1.66 -15.05
N CYS A 67 -24.99 -1.10 -15.46
CA CYS A 67 -24.07 -1.74 -16.40
C CYS A 67 -23.54 -3.07 -15.85
N ALA A 68 -23.07 -3.08 -14.59
CA ALA A 68 -22.59 -4.29 -13.93
C ALA A 68 -23.70 -5.34 -13.72
N ALA A 69 -24.93 -4.91 -13.46
CA ALA A 69 -26.09 -5.80 -13.33
C ALA A 69 -26.47 -6.42 -14.70
N ARG A 70 -26.51 -5.62 -15.76
CA ARG A 70 -26.76 -6.08 -17.13
C ARG A 70 -25.67 -7.04 -17.60
N GLN A 71 -24.40 -6.73 -17.34
CA GLN A 71 -23.28 -7.60 -17.64
C GLN A 71 -23.45 -8.96 -16.95
N ARG A 72 -23.69 -8.99 -15.63
CA ARG A 72 -23.91 -10.24 -14.88
C ARG A 72 -25.09 -11.06 -15.41
N ARG A 73 -26.19 -10.40 -15.79
CA ARG A 73 -27.35 -11.07 -16.41
C ARG A 73 -26.99 -11.72 -17.74
N LEU A 74 -26.23 -11.02 -18.59
CA LEU A 74 -25.76 -11.52 -19.89
C LEU A 74 -24.76 -12.67 -19.72
N GLU A 75 -23.81 -12.55 -18.80
CA GLU A 75 -22.85 -13.61 -18.46
C GLU A 75 -23.57 -14.88 -17.99
N ALA A 76 -24.54 -14.77 -17.08
CA ALA A 76 -25.33 -15.90 -16.62
C ALA A 76 -26.19 -16.53 -17.73
N ALA A 77 -26.72 -15.71 -18.65
CA ALA A 77 -27.45 -16.21 -19.81
C ALA A 77 -26.54 -16.96 -20.78
N LEU A 78 -25.34 -16.43 -21.06
CA LEU A 78 -24.32 -17.08 -21.87
C LEU A 78 -23.85 -18.40 -21.23
N GLU A 79 -23.68 -18.42 -19.91
CA GLU A 79 -23.33 -19.64 -19.20
C GLU A 79 -24.42 -20.71 -19.32
N ARG A 80 -25.70 -20.35 -19.09
CA ARG A 80 -26.82 -21.29 -19.26
C ARG A 80 -26.90 -21.82 -20.69
N PHE A 81 -26.71 -20.94 -21.67
CA PHE A 81 -26.64 -21.32 -23.09
C PHE A 81 -25.50 -22.32 -23.34
N CYS A 82 -24.28 -22.01 -22.88
CA CYS A 82 -23.12 -22.89 -23.07
C CYS A 82 -23.29 -24.25 -22.37
N ARG A 83 -23.96 -24.29 -21.20
CA ARG A 83 -24.28 -25.53 -20.49
C ARG A 83 -25.25 -26.39 -21.29
N LYS A 84 -26.33 -25.80 -21.83
CA LYS A 84 -27.30 -26.50 -22.69
C LYS A 84 -26.65 -27.07 -23.96
N HIS A 85 -25.73 -26.32 -24.55
CA HIS A 85 -25.04 -26.68 -25.80
C HIS A 85 -23.64 -27.27 -25.57
N GLN A 86 -23.36 -27.79 -24.37
CA GLN A 86 -22.05 -28.35 -24.02
C GLN A 86 -21.57 -29.46 -24.97
N PRO A 87 -22.42 -30.39 -25.47
CA PRO A 87 -21.99 -31.40 -26.45
C PRO A 87 -21.52 -30.80 -27.77
N GLU A 88 -22.07 -29.67 -28.19
CA GLU A 88 -21.67 -28.97 -29.42
C GLU A 88 -20.31 -28.28 -29.27
N LEU A 89 -19.98 -27.83 -28.05
CA LEU A 89 -18.68 -27.26 -27.72
C LEU A 89 -17.58 -28.33 -27.58
N ALA A 90 -17.96 -29.58 -27.34
CA ALA A 90 -17.06 -30.73 -27.27
C ALA A 90 -16.64 -31.25 -28.66
N ARG A 91 -17.39 -30.89 -29.70
CA ARG A 91 -17.08 -31.22 -31.11
C ARG A 91 -16.00 -30.27 -31.63
N VAL A 92 -15.08 -30.79 -32.45
CA VAL A 92 -13.93 -30.03 -32.97
C VAL A 92 -14.42 -28.96 -33.94
N ASN A 93 -14.60 -27.73 -33.44
CA ASN A 93 -15.00 -26.56 -34.22
C ASN A 93 -13.86 -25.53 -34.26
N GLY A 94 -12.72 -25.94 -34.81
CA GLY A 94 -11.70 -25.05 -35.38
C GLY A 94 -10.48 -24.70 -34.52
N HIS A 95 -10.52 -24.76 -33.17
CA HIS A 95 -9.35 -24.37 -32.34
C HIS A 95 -9.09 -25.18 -31.06
N SER A 96 -10.09 -25.77 -30.40
CA SER A 96 -9.90 -26.66 -29.23
C SER A 96 -11.19 -27.44 -28.91
N ARG A 97 -11.07 -28.65 -28.36
CA ARG A 97 -12.15 -29.61 -28.03
C ARG A 97 -13.17 -29.14 -26.97
N ARG A 98 -13.18 -27.86 -26.58
CA ARG A 98 -14.10 -27.33 -25.54
C ARG A 98 -14.47 -25.85 -25.73
N SER A 99 -14.25 -25.26 -26.91
CA SER A 99 -14.47 -23.83 -27.14
C SER A 99 -14.94 -23.50 -28.55
N ARG A 100 -15.73 -22.44 -28.71
CA ARG A 100 -16.24 -21.94 -29.98
C ARG A 100 -15.93 -20.45 -30.13
N ARG A 101 -15.39 -20.07 -31.30
CA ARG A 101 -15.18 -18.67 -31.69
C ARG A 101 -16.47 -18.09 -32.27
N LEU A 102 -16.80 -16.87 -31.87
CA LEU A 102 -17.92 -16.05 -32.35
C LEU A 102 -17.37 -14.73 -32.91
N LEU A 103 -18.24 -13.87 -33.45
CA LEU A 103 -17.85 -12.59 -34.05
C LEU A 103 -17.11 -11.67 -33.07
N PHE A 104 -17.61 -11.56 -31.83
CA PHE A 104 -17.08 -10.63 -30.83
C PHE A 104 -16.22 -11.29 -29.75
N GLY A 105 -15.93 -12.59 -29.84
CA GLY A 105 -15.15 -13.28 -28.81
C GLY A 105 -15.15 -14.80 -28.89
N ARG A 106 -14.83 -15.46 -27.78
CA ARG A 106 -14.78 -16.92 -27.65
C ARG A 106 -15.46 -17.36 -26.37
N VAL A 107 -16.23 -18.44 -26.44
CA VAL A 107 -16.86 -19.11 -25.29
C VAL A 107 -16.37 -20.55 -25.19
N GLY A 108 -16.31 -21.10 -23.98
CA GLY A 108 -15.86 -22.47 -23.79
C GLY A 108 -15.53 -22.80 -22.35
N TYR A 109 -15.12 -24.06 -22.12
CA TYR A 109 -14.75 -24.56 -20.81
C TYR A 109 -13.25 -24.79 -20.70
N ARG A 110 -12.64 -24.27 -19.63
CA ARG A 110 -11.26 -24.56 -19.24
C ARG A 110 -11.21 -25.39 -17.96
N ARG A 111 -10.20 -26.25 -17.83
CA ARG A 111 -9.93 -26.94 -16.55
C ARG A 111 -9.20 -25.96 -15.63
N SER A 112 -9.67 -25.83 -14.39
CA SER A 112 -9.00 -25.10 -13.32
C SER A 112 -8.92 -26.04 -12.12
N GLN A 113 -7.76 -26.12 -11.47
CA GLN A 113 -7.52 -26.98 -10.31
C GLN A 113 -6.94 -26.11 -9.18
N PRO A 114 -7.78 -25.27 -8.54
CA PRO A 114 -7.31 -24.46 -7.42
C PRO A 114 -7.00 -25.34 -6.22
N VAL A 115 -5.89 -25.07 -5.54
CA VAL A 115 -5.64 -25.63 -4.21
C VAL A 115 -6.57 -24.91 -3.22
N VAL A 116 -7.42 -25.66 -2.53
CA VAL A 116 -8.36 -25.11 -1.54
C VAL A 116 -7.83 -25.43 -0.15
N VAL A 117 -7.58 -24.39 0.65
CA VAL A 117 -7.13 -24.50 2.03
C VAL A 117 -8.22 -23.97 2.95
N ARG A 118 -8.76 -24.84 3.82
CA ARG A 118 -9.86 -24.47 4.75
C ARG A 118 -9.38 -23.60 5.90
N SER A 119 -8.18 -23.89 6.41
CA SER A 119 -7.52 -23.12 7.47
C SER A 119 -6.04 -23.06 7.15
N GLU A 120 -5.56 -21.86 6.87
CA GLU A 120 -4.16 -21.63 6.56
C GLU A 120 -3.26 -22.02 7.75
N ALA A 121 -3.64 -21.62 8.97
CA ALA A 121 -2.90 -22.00 10.18
C ALA A 121 -2.79 -23.51 10.37
N ALA A 122 -3.87 -24.27 10.14
CA ALA A 122 -3.83 -25.73 10.23
C ALA A 122 -2.97 -26.36 9.13
N ALA A 123 -3.07 -25.84 7.90
CA ALA A 123 -2.25 -26.30 6.77
C ALA A 123 -0.76 -26.03 7.01
N LEU A 124 -0.40 -24.83 7.49
CA LEU A 124 0.98 -24.49 7.83
C LEU A 124 1.53 -25.42 8.91
N ARG A 125 0.78 -25.66 10.00
CA ARG A 125 1.18 -26.60 11.05
C ARG A 125 1.36 -28.03 10.54
N ALA A 126 0.42 -28.52 9.73
CA ALA A 126 0.49 -29.85 9.15
C ALA A 126 1.68 -30.01 8.20
N LEU A 127 1.96 -29.01 7.36
CA LEU A 127 3.08 -29.00 6.43
C LEU A 127 4.43 -28.90 7.15
N ALA A 128 4.50 -28.20 8.28
CA ALA A 128 5.72 -28.09 9.08
C ALA A 128 6.12 -29.40 9.77
N HIS A 129 5.15 -30.28 10.06
CA HIS A 129 5.34 -31.49 10.88
C HIS A 129 6.10 -32.63 10.18
N TRP A 130 6.35 -32.54 8.87
CA TRP A 130 7.08 -33.58 8.13
C TRP A 130 7.99 -32.99 7.05
N ARG A 131 9.12 -33.67 6.82
CA ARG A 131 10.25 -33.14 6.00
C ARG A 131 9.86 -32.74 4.58
N ALA A 132 9.03 -33.54 3.90
CA ALA A 132 8.66 -33.23 2.53
C ALA A 132 7.56 -32.16 2.43
N GLY A 133 6.82 -31.87 3.51
CA GLY A 133 5.85 -30.77 3.57
C GLY A 133 6.50 -29.41 3.66
N GLN A 134 7.68 -29.32 4.28
CA GLN A 134 8.44 -28.09 4.42
C GLN A 134 8.84 -27.44 3.08
N ARG A 135 8.91 -28.22 1.98
CA ARG A 135 9.18 -27.67 0.63
C ARG A 135 8.09 -26.70 0.13
N PHE A 136 6.89 -26.79 0.71
CA PHE A 136 5.75 -25.94 0.36
C PHE A 136 5.61 -24.73 1.28
N LEU A 137 6.51 -24.59 2.26
CA LEU A 137 6.58 -23.43 3.14
C LEU A 137 7.60 -22.44 2.60
N ARG A 138 7.21 -21.15 2.52
CA ARG A 138 8.13 -20.07 2.19
C ARG A 138 8.48 -19.32 3.47
N LEU A 139 9.75 -19.36 3.86
CA LEU A 139 10.26 -18.59 5.00
C LEU A 139 10.78 -17.24 4.52
N ARG A 140 10.44 -16.18 5.26
CA ARG A 140 11.01 -14.85 5.10
C ARG A 140 11.85 -14.56 6.34
N THR A 141 13.17 -14.56 6.16
CA THR A 141 14.10 -14.15 7.23
C THR A 141 14.17 -12.63 7.24
N GLU A 142 13.98 -12.03 8.41
CA GLU A 142 14.05 -10.59 8.61
C GLU A 142 15.05 -10.26 9.73
N LEU A 143 15.67 -9.09 9.62
CA LEU A 143 16.55 -8.59 10.66
C LEU A 143 15.72 -7.99 11.79
N ASP A 144 15.80 -8.58 12.98
CA ASP A 144 15.25 -8.00 14.19
C ASP A 144 16.12 -6.83 14.67
N ARG A 145 15.85 -5.64 14.12
CA ARG A 145 16.57 -4.40 14.44
C ARG A 145 16.34 -3.94 15.88
N ASP A 146 15.21 -4.30 16.48
CA ASP A 146 14.89 -3.86 17.83
C ASP A 146 15.67 -4.68 18.86
N ALA A 147 15.72 -6.00 18.70
CA ALA A 147 16.57 -6.87 19.53
C ALA A 147 18.05 -6.51 19.35
N LEU A 148 18.49 -6.33 18.10
CA LEU A 148 19.85 -5.92 17.78
C LEU A 148 20.19 -4.54 18.38
N GLY A 149 19.27 -3.58 18.29
CA GLY A 149 19.44 -2.25 18.87
C GLY A 149 19.51 -2.28 20.40
N ARG A 150 18.66 -3.07 21.06
CA ARG A 150 18.72 -3.27 22.52
C ARG A 150 20.06 -3.88 22.94
N PHE A 151 20.53 -4.90 22.21
CA PHE A 151 21.81 -5.53 22.45
C PHE A 151 22.98 -4.53 22.31
N LEU A 152 23.01 -3.76 21.23
CA LEU A 152 24.07 -2.79 20.98
C LEU A 152 24.07 -1.62 21.96
N ARG A 153 22.92 -1.22 22.51
CA ARG A 153 22.82 -0.15 23.51
C ARG A 153 23.17 -0.56 24.93
N HIS A 154 22.83 -1.80 25.33
CA HIS A 154 22.86 -2.19 26.75
C HIS A 154 23.61 -3.50 27.02
N GLY A 155 23.78 -4.36 26.02
CA GLY A 155 24.30 -5.73 26.20
C GLY A 155 25.76 -5.91 25.79
N ALA A 156 26.30 -5.05 24.91
CA ALA A 156 27.61 -5.23 24.29
C ALA A 156 28.80 -5.26 25.27
N GLU A 157 28.66 -4.66 26.46
CA GLU A 157 29.72 -4.55 27.47
C GLU A 157 29.51 -5.44 28.72
N ALA A 158 28.39 -6.18 28.78
CA ALA A 158 27.98 -6.89 29.99
C ALA A 158 28.80 -8.17 30.30
N THR A 159 29.36 -8.82 29.28
CA THR A 159 30.17 -10.05 29.42
C THR A 159 31.23 -10.14 28.32
N GLY A 160 32.25 -10.98 28.51
CA GLY A 160 33.28 -11.24 27.49
C GLY A 160 32.72 -11.78 26.17
N GLU A 161 31.65 -12.57 26.22
CA GLU A 161 30.95 -13.10 25.05
C GLU A 161 30.20 -12.00 24.28
N SER A 162 29.52 -11.09 24.97
CA SER A 162 28.84 -9.95 24.34
C SER A 162 29.81 -9.01 23.62
N ALA A 163 30.99 -8.78 24.20
CA ALA A 163 32.03 -7.96 23.56
C ALA A 163 32.62 -8.63 22.30
N PHE A 164 32.64 -9.96 22.26
CA PHE A 164 33.02 -10.70 21.04
C PHE A 164 31.94 -10.58 19.95
N VAL A 165 30.67 -10.73 20.32
CA VAL A 165 29.54 -10.59 19.39
C VAL A 165 29.48 -9.17 18.82
N ALA A 166 29.62 -8.13 19.65
CA ALA A 166 29.65 -6.74 19.21
C ALA A 166 30.78 -6.46 18.20
N ARG A 167 31.99 -7.01 18.45
CA ARG A 167 33.12 -6.93 17.50
C ARG A 167 32.80 -7.60 16.16
N ARG A 168 32.14 -8.77 16.18
CA ARG A 168 31.74 -9.48 14.96
C ARG A 168 30.69 -8.71 14.17
N LEU A 169 29.71 -8.11 14.84
CA LEU A 169 28.70 -7.23 14.22
C LEU A 169 29.35 -6.01 13.57
N GLY A 170 30.30 -5.37 14.25
CA GLY A 170 31.06 -4.24 13.72
C GLY A 170 31.82 -4.59 12.43
N ARG A 171 32.45 -5.77 12.37
CA ARG A 171 33.11 -6.26 11.14
C ARG A 171 32.15 -6.48 9.98
N ALA A 172 30.87 -6.76 10.26
CA ALA A 172 29.82 -6.88 9.26
C ALA A 172 29.18 -5.52 8.89
N GLY A 173 29.69 -4.40 9.41
CA GLY A 173 29.16 -3.06 9.15
C GLY A 173 27.94 -2.69 10.01
N ILE A 174 27.58 -3.50 11.00
CA ILE A 174 26.46 -3.25 11.90
C ILE A 174 26.98 -2.50 13.13
N ARG A 175 26.52 -1.25 13.29
CA ARG A 175 26.90 -0.39 14.41
C ARG A 175 25.74 0.50 14.85
N LEU A 176 25.81 0.97 16.09
CA LEU A 176 24.98 2.07 16.55
C LEU A 176 25.50 3.37 15.89
N ASP A 177 24.60 4.14 15.29
CA ASP A 177 24.90 5.47 14.77
C ASP A 177 24.23 6.51 15.68
N THR A 178 24.98 6.99 16.68
CA THR A 178 24.49 7.96 17.65
C THR A 178 24.72 9.36 17.11
N ARG A 179 23.64 10.12 16.93
CA ARG A 179 23.69 11.51 16.47
C ARG A 179 22.65 12.33 17.21
N ASP A 180 23.02 13.56 17.52
CA ASP A 180 22.07 14.55 17.99
C ASP A 180 21.29 15.07 16.78
N LEU A 181 19.97 14.93 16.82
CA LEU A 181 19.08 15.38 15.77
C LEU A 181 18.26 16.58 16.27
N TRP A 182 18.14 17.60 15.41
CA TRP A 182 17.19 18.68 15.66
C TRP A 182 15.76 18.15 15.61
N PHE A 183 14.93 18.56 16.56
CA PHE A 183 13.53 18.19 16.64
C PHE A 183 12.68 19.39 17.09
N TYR A 184 11.38 19.30 16.82
CA TYR A 184 10.36 20.15 17.42
C TYR A 184 9.13 19.31 17.70
N GLU A 185 8.45 19.62 18.80
CA GLU A 185 7.18 19.01 19.15
C GLU A 185 6.18 20.13 19.39
N LEU A 186 4.97 19.95 18.89
CA LEU A 186 3.89 20.90 19.07
C LEU A 186 2.98 20.41 20.18
N ASP A 187 2.71 21.24 21.17
CA ASP A 187 1.70 20.95 22.19
C ASP A 187 0.29 21.19 21.63
N PRO A 188 -0.54 20.14 21.46
CA PRO A 188 -1.89 20.30 20.95
C PRO A 188 -2.76 21.19 21.85
N ARG A 189 -2.51 21.20 23.17
CA ARG A 189 -3.28 21.99 24.14
C ARG A 189 -2.95 23.48 24.05
N ALA A 190 -1.68 23.83 23.82
CA ALA A 190 -1.28 25.21 23.56
C ALA A 190 -1.89 25.74 22.26
N LEU A 191 -1.88 24.94 21.19
CA LEU A 191 -2.46 25.32 19.89
C LEU A 191 -3.98 25.51 19.96
N ALA A 192 -4.70 24.66 20.71
CA ALA A 192 -6.14 24.79 20.89
C ALA A 192 -6.54 26.09 21.62
N ARG A 193 -5.76 26.50 22.63
CA ARG A 193 -5.99 27.76 23.37
C ARG A 193 -5.86 29.03 22.52
N TRP A 194 -5.10 28.95 21.43
CA TRP A 194 -4.84 30.06 20.51
C TRP A 194 -5.73 30.03 19.25
N ALA A 195 -6.54 28.99 19.08
CA ALA A 195 -7.43 28.81 17.93
C ALA A 195 -8.87 29.27 18.18
N GLY A 196 -9.21 29.63 19.44
CA GLY A 196 -10.46 30.30 19.82
C GLY A 196 -10.27 31.81 19.94
#